data_AF-A0A7W5MKV9-F1
#
_entry.id   AF-A0A7W5MKV9-F1
#
_cell.length_a   1.000
_cell.length_b   1.000
_cell.length_c   1.000
_cell.angle_alpha   90.00
_cell.angle_beta   90.00
_cell.angle_gamma   90.00
#
_symmetry.space_group_name_H-M   'P 1'
#
loop_
_entity.id
_entity.type
_entity.pdbx_description
1 polymer ?
#
loop_
_entity_poly.entity_id
_entity_poly.type
_entity_poly.pdbx_seq_one_letter_code
_entity_poly.pdbx_strand_id
1 'polypeptide(L)' 'MDGTGRWRDNVFVERLWRSVKYEEVDLNPCAPVPEARAGIRRHLGFYNIFRPHSALGGRTPDQIYFDQSLLAAA' A
#
# COMPACT_ATOMS: atom_id res chain seq x y z
N MET A 1 -1.19 -3.38 19.55
CA MET A 1 -0.50 -4.40 18.72
C MET A 1 0.48 -5.13 19.62
N ASP A 2 0.14 -6.31 20.10
CA ASP A 2 1.09 -7.25 20.73
C ASP A 2 0.81 -8.72 20.31
N GLY A 3 -0.10 -8.91 19.35
CA GLY A 3 -0.46 -10.16 18.65
C GLY A 3 0.65 -10.76 17.77
N THR A 4 1.84 -10.88 18.34
CA THR A 4 3.02 -11.49 17.74
C THR A 4 2.66 -12.86 17.14
N GLY A 5 2.83 -13.01 15.83
CA GLY A 5 2.56 -14.25 15.10
C GLY A 5 1.10 -14.49 14.67
N ARG A 6 0.17 -13.56 14.90
CA ARG A 6 -1.21 -13.70 14.40
C ARG A 6 -1.32 -13.36 12.92
N TRP A 7 -1.70 -14.34 12.11
CA TRP A 7 -1.85 -14.19 10.66
C TRP A 7 -2.87 -13.10 10.27
N ARG A 8 -3.94 -12.90 11.05
CA ARG A 8 -4.98 -11.89 10.75
C ARG A 8 -4.44 -10.46 10.83
N ASP A 9 -3.50 -10.23 11.74
CA ASP A 9 -2.89 -8.90 11.90
C ASP A 9 -1.88 -8.63 10.78
N ASN A 10 -1.28 -9.69 10.19
CA ASN A 10 -0.28 -9.57 9.14
C ASN A 10 -0.83 -9.65 7.71
N VAL A 11 -2.02 -10.25 7.50
CA VAL A 11 -2.52 -10.59 6.15
C VAL A 11 -2.63 -9.37 5.22
N PHE A 12 -2.95 -8.20 5.76
CA PHE A 12 -3.02 -6.96 4.98
C PHE A 12 -1.63 -6.48 4.55
N VAL A 13 -0.68 -6.51 5.48
CA VAL A 13 0.72 -6.12 5.24
C VAL A 13 1.38 -7.08 4.24
N GLU A 14 1.15 -8.38 4.38
CA GLU A 14 1.67 -9.38 3.44
C GLU A 14 1.11 -9.20 2.02
N ARG A 15 -0.19 -8.95 1.89
CA ARG A 15 -0.81 -8.68 0.58
C ARG A 15 -0.24 -7.43 -0.07
N LEU A 16 -0.05 -6.36 0.70
CA LEU A 16 0.60 -5.14 0.23
C LEU A 16 2.02 -5.44 -0.27
N TRP A 17 2.85 -6.09 0.55
CA TRP A 17 4.22 -6.40 0.16
C TRP A 17 4.33 -7.37 -1.00
N ARG A 18 3.35 -8.27 -1.17
CA ARG A 18 3.27 -9.11 -2.36
C ARG A 18 3.11 -8.27 -3.63
N SER A 19 2.18 -7.31 -3.63
CA SER A 19 2.00 -6.40 -4.77
C SER A 19 3.25 -5.54 -5.03
N VAL A 20 3.82 -4.91 -4.00
CA VAL A 20 5.04 -4.09 -4.14
C VAL A 20 6.19 -4.91 -4.72
N LYS A 21 6.35 -6.16 -4.27
CA LYS A 21 7.41 -7.03 -4.78
C LYS A 21 7.24 -7.30 -6.28
N TYR A 22 6.07 -7.78 -6.69
CA TYR A 22 5.84 -8.14 -8.10
C TYR A 22 5.81 -6.94 -9.04
N GLU A 23 5.25 -5.81 -8.59
CA GLU A 23 4.98 -4.67 -9.46
C GLU A 23 6.12 -3.63 -9.47
N GLU A 24 7.08 -3.70 -8.54
CA GLU A 24 8.22 -2.78 -8.49
C GLU A 24 9.57 -3.50 -8.34
N VAL A 25 9.72 -4.37 -7.34
CA VAL A 25 11.04 -4.95 -7.00
C VAL A 25 11.48 -6.01 -8.01
N ASP A 26 10.60 -6.93 -8.37
CA ASP A 26 10.88 -8.01 -9.32
C ASP A 26 11.12 -7.49 -10.74
N LEU A 27 10.57 -6.31 -11.06
CA LEU A 27 10.83 -5.61 -12.33
C LEU A 27 12.18 -4.88 -12.34
N ASN A 28 12.77 -4.63 -11.17
CA ASN A 28 14.01 -3.89 -11.00
C ASN A 28 15.03 -4.65 -10.11
N PRO A 29 15.41 -5.90 -10.46
CA PRO A 29 16.14 -6.80 -9.56
C PRO A 29 17.57 -6.35 -9.23
N CYS A 30 18.16 -5.47 -10.05
CA CYS A 30 19.53 -4.98 -9.89
C CYS A 30 19.61 -3.50 -9.51
N ALA A 31 18.50 -2.89 -9.06
CA ALA A 31 18.51 -1.49 -8.65
C ALA A 31 19.37 -1.27 -7.39
N PRO A 32 20.24 -0.24 -7.35
CA PRO A 32 20.93 0.13 -6.12
C PRO A 32 19.91 0.58 -5.06
N VAL A 33 20.25 0.41 -3.78
CA VAL A 33 19.34 0.67 -2.65
C VAL A 33 18.64 2.05 -2.71
N PRO A 34 19.32 3.17 -3.06
CA PRO A 34 18.65 4.47 -3.19
C PRO A 34 17.55 4.48 -4.25
N GLU A 35 17.77 3.83 -5.39
CA GLU A 35 16.81 3.74 -6.48
C GLU A 35 15.65 2.82 -6.11
N ALA A 36 15.93 1.65 -5.52
CA ALA A 36 14.90 0.74 -5.02
C ALA A 36 13.98 1.45 -3.99
N ARG A 37 14.57 2.25 -3.09
CA ARG A 37 13.80 3.03 -2.10
C ARG A 37 12.92 4.10 -2.77
N ALA A 38 13.43 4.77 -3.80
CA ALA A 38 12.65 5.73 -4.58
C ALA A 38 11.51 5.05 -5.34
N GLY A 39 11.78 3.88 -5.93
CA GLY A 39 10.79 3.01 -6.58
C GLY A 39 9.65 2.61 -5.68
N ILE A 40 9.96 2.02 -4.53
CA ILE A 40 8.96 1.64 -3.53
C ILE A 40 8.13 2.85 -3.09
N ARG A 41 8.77 4.02 -2.88
CA ARG A 41 8.05 5.26 -2.52
C ARG A 41 7.06 5.67 -3.61
N ARG A 42 7.47 5.65 -4.89
CA ARG A 42 6.58 5.96 -6.02
C ARG A 42 5.42 4.97 -6.08
N HIS A 43 5.71 3.68 -5.96
CA HIS A 43 4.70 2.63 -5.99
C HIS A 43 3.67 2.80 -4.87
N LEU A 44 4.11 3.09 -3.64
CA LEU A 44 3.20 3.35 -2.52
C LEU A 44 2.35 4.60 -2.74
N GLY A 45 2.91 5.66 -3.32
CA GLY A 45 2.15 6.84 -3.73
C GLY A 45 1.06 6.49 -4.75
N PHE A 46 1.40 5.70 -5.77
CA PHE A 46 0.42 5.19 -6.74
C PHE A 46 -0.67 4.33 -6.09
N TYR A 47 -0.28 3.40 -5.23
CA TYR A 47 -1.19 2.48 -4.53
C TYR A 47 -2.23 3.22 -3.67
N ASN A 48 -1.80 4.29 -2.98
CA ASN A 48 -2.63 5.05 -2.05
C ASN A 48 -3.49 6.11 -2.73
N ILE A 49 -2.95 6.83 -3.72
CA ILE A 49 -3.61 7.99 -4.31
C ILE A 49 -4.45 7.61 -5.53
N PHE A 50 -3.95 6.71 -6.37
CA PHE A 50 -4.47 6.50 -7.73
C PHE A 50 -5.06 5.12 -7.98
N ARG A 51 -4.60 4.07 -7.29
CA ARG A 51 -5.05 2.70 -7.54
C ARG A 51 -6.42 2.45 -6.91
N PRO A 52 -7.49 2.16 -7.69
CA PRO A 52 -8.77 1.74 -7.13
C PRO A 52 -8.67 0.29 -6.61
N HIS A 53 -9.27 0.03 -5.45
CA HIS A 53 -9.27 -1.32 -4.85
C HIS A 53 -10.69 -1.89 -4.80
N SER A 54 -10.87 -3.10 -5.32
CA SER A 54 -12.17 -3.79 -5.31
C SER A 54 -12.70 -4.01 -3.89
N ALA A 55 -11.82 -4.33 -2.94
CA ALA A 55 -12.15 -4.45 -1.52
C ALA A 55 -12.67 -3.13 -0.89
N LEU A 56 -12.38 -1.98 -1.53
CA LEU A 56 -12.82 -0.65 -1.10
C LEU A 56 -13.98 -0.11 -1.96
N GLY A 57 -14.61 -0.97 -2.77
CA GLY A 57 -15.67 -0.56 -3.69
C GLY A 57 -15.18 0.31 -4.85
N GLY A 58 -13.94 0.11 -5.29
CA GLY A 58 -13.32 0.88 -6.37
C GLY A 58 -12.72 2.22 -5.93
N ARG A 59 -12.74 2.52 -4.63
CA ARG A 59 -12.07 3.71 -4.06
C ARG A 59 -10.60 3.43 -3.75
N THR A 60 -9.82 4.50 -3.63
CA THR A 60 -8.41 4.44 -3.22
C THR A 60 -8.30 4.46 -1.69
N PRO A 61 -7.17 4.00 -1.10
CA PRO A 61 -6.96 4.07 0.33
C PRO A 61 -7.06 5.51 0.85
N ASP A 62 -6.50 6.48 0.12
CA ASP A 62 -6.57 7.88 0.54
C ASP A 62 -8.01 8.39 0.60
N GLN A 63 -8.86 8.01 -0.36
CA GLN A 63 -10.29 8.34 -0.32
C GLN A 63 -10.99 7.73 0.90
N ILE A 64 -10.62 6.52 1.32
CA ILE A 64 -11.23 5.90 2.50
C ILE A 64 -10.78 6.62 3.77
N TYR A 65 -9.49 6.82 3.97
CA TYR A 65 -8.95 7.29 5.24
C TYR A 65 -9.00 8.82 5.40
N PHE A 66 -8.88 9.59 4.32
CA PHE A 66 -8.82 11.05 4.38
C PHE A 66 -10.11 11.74 3.96
N ASP A 67 -10.91 11.21 3.01
CA ASP A 67 -12.21 11.84 2.69
C ASP A 67 -13.24 11.61 3.82
N GLN A 68 -13.16 10.49 4.54
CA GLN A 68 -13.98 10.29 5.76
C GLN A 68 -13.67 11.33 6.85
N SER A 69 -12.45 11.87 6.89
CA SER A 69 -12.06 12.92 7.86
C SER A 69 -12.72 14.27 7.57
N LEU A 70 -13.09 14.55 6.31
CA LEU A 70 -13.82 15.79 5.96
C LEU A 70 -15.31 15.69 6.31
N LEU A 71 -15.90 14.49 6.27
CA LEU A 71 -17.30 14.24 6.62
C LEU A 71 -17.55 14.16 8.14
N ALA A 72 -16.54 13.85 8.94
CA ALA A 72 -16.65 13.80 10.40
C ALA A 72 -16.38 15.15 11.11
N ALA A 73 -15.91 16.16 10.36
CA ALA A 73 -15.60 17.50 10.87
C ALA A 73 -16.65 18.57 10.52
N ALA A 74 -17.76 18.17 9.88
CA ALA A 74 -18.92 19.01 9.54
C ALA A 74 -20.15 18.57 10.35
#